data_AF-A0A2M7CMJ9-F1
#
_entry.id   AF-A0A2M7CMJ9-F1
#
_cell.length_a   1.000
_cell.length_b   1.000
_cell.length_c   1.000
_cell.angle_alpha   90.00
_cell.angle_beta   90.00
_cell.angle_gamma   90.00
#
_symmetry.space_group_name_H-M   'P 1'
#
loop_
_entity.id
_entity.type
_entity.pdbx_description
1 polymer ?
#
loop_
_entity_poly.entity_id
_entity_poly.type
_entity_poly.pdbx_seq_one_letter_code
_entity_poly.pdbx_strand_id
1 'polypeptide(L)'
;MTPSQQTCSICNKTIQAFQRYPRRVCQECAARAKSKDNRPLAFYNESLSGGYLAQYADDGTKYNSHECYIDGIRCRADEAHLGGVVVQVI
;
A
#
# COMPACT_ATOMS: atom_id res chain seq x y z
N MET A 1 4.04 8.53 -25.93
CA MET A 1 3.72 9.10 -24.60
C MET A 1 4.69 8.49 -23.61
N THR A 2 5.66 9.26 -23.12
CA THR A 2 6.62 8.78 -22.10
C THR A 2 5.83 8.46 -20.84
N PRO A 3 5.98 7.27 -20.23
CA PRO A 3 5.31 7.00 -18.97
C PRO A 3 5.83 7.99 -17.94
N SER A 4 4.92 8.79 -17.38
CA SER A 4 5.25 9.67 -16.27
C SER A 4 5.90 8.83 -15.16
N GLN A 5 6.98 9.33 -14.58
CA GLN A 5 7.69 8.67 -13.48
C GLN A 5 7.43 9.45 -12.19
N GLN A 6 7.26 8.74 -11.07
CA GLN A 6 7.21 9.35 -9.74
C GLN A 6 8.20 8.63 -8.83
N THR A 7 8.64 9.31 -7.77
CA THR A 7 9.61 8.77 -6.83
C THR A 7 8.89 8.29 -5.58
N CYS A 8 9.18 7.08 -5.13
CA CYS A 8 8.67 6.56 -3.87
C CYS A 8 9.22 7.39 -2.70
N SER A 9 8.36 8.02 -1.91
CA SER A 9 8.78 8.87 -0.77
C SER A 9 9.45 8.12 0.39
N ILE A 10 9.44 6.77 0.37
CA ILE A 10 10.05 5.93 1.42
C ILE A 10 11.49 5.53 1.03
N CYS A 11 11.67 4.96 -0.16
CA CYS A 11 12.95 4.40 -0.59
C CYS A 11 13.63 5.16 -1.75
N ASN A 12 13.03 6.25 -2.21
CA ASN A 12 13.49 7.06 -3.35
C ASN A 12 13.61 6.30 -4.68
N LYS A 13 13.00 5.13 -4.81
CA LYS A 13 12.96 4.37 -6.07
C LYS A 13 12.03 5.03 -7.08
N THR A 14 12.49 5.14 -8.32
CA THR A 14 11.65 5.56 -9.44
C THR A 14 10.62 4.48 -9.75
N ILE A 15 9.34 4.85 -9.70
CA ILE A 15 8.21 3.98 -10.03
C ILE A 15 7.37 4.58 -11.15
N GLN A 16 6.59 3.73 -11.79
CA GLN A 16 5.58 4.19 -12.76
C GLN A 16 4.63 5.16 -12.06
N ALA A 17 4.49 6.37 -12.61
CA ALA A 17 3.57 7.33 -12.05
C ALA A 17 2.13 6.96 -12.32
N PHE A 18 1.34 7.07 -11.27
CA PHE A 18 -0.11 7.03 -11.34
C PHE A 18 -0.60 8.42 -10.99
N GLN A 19 -1.13 9.16 -11.98
CA GLN A 19 -1.59 10.53 -11.78
C GLN A 19 -2.65 10.64 -10.67
N ARG A 20 -3.47 9.59 -10.49
CA ARG A 20 -4.47 9.51 -9.43
C ARG A 20 -3.88 9.29 -8.03
N TYR A 21 -2.66 8.75 -7.95
CA TYR A 21 -1.98 8.38 -6.72
C TYR A 21 -0.56 8.98 -6.72
N PRO A 22 -0.42 10.31 -6.55
CA PRO A 22 0.87 10.97 -6.60
C PRO A 22 1.77 10.64 -5.39
N ARG A 23 1.19 10.16 -4.28
CA ARG A 23 1.88 9.79 -3.05
C ARG A 23 2.04 8.28 -2.86
N ARG A 24 1.83 7.51 -3.93
CA ARG A 24 1.92 6.05 -3.90
C ARG A 24 3.35 5.63 -3.56
N VAL A 25 3.47 4.59 -2.74
CA VAL A 25 4.75 3.93 -2.48
C VAL A 25 4.97 2.78 -3.47
N CYS A 26 6.23 2.38 -3.65
CA CYS A 26 6.56 1.21 -4.48
C CYS A 26 6.02 -0.09 -3.85
N GLN A 27 5.87 -1.14 -4.66
CA GLN A 27 5.38 -2.44 -4.18
C GLN A 27 6.26 -3.05 -3.08
N GLU A 28 7.58 -2.84 -3.14
CA GLU A 28 8.51 -3.33 -2.11
C GLU A 28 8.31 -2.61 -0.76
N CYS A 29 7.99 -1.31 -0.78
CA CYS A 29 7.66 -0.60 0.45
C CYS A 29 6.29 -1.02 0.98
N ALA A 30 5.30 -1.18 0.10
CA ALA A 30 3.98 -1.69 0.47
C ALA A 30 4.06 -3.08 1.10
N ALA A 31 4.95 -3.97 0.62
CA ALA A 31 5.17 -5.31 1.18
C ALA A 31 5.84 -5.30 2.56
N ARG A 32 6.50 -4.20 2.94
CA ARG A 32 7.12 -4.00 4.27
C ARG A 32 6.21 -3.25 5.24
N ALA A 33 4.95 -2.99 4.86
CA ALA A 33 4.00 -2.28 5.69
C ALA A 33 3.67 -3.07 6.97
N LYS A 34 3.60 -2.34 8.08
CA LYS A 34 3.30 -2.88 9.41
C LYS A 34 2.14 -2.14 10.05
N SER A 35 1.47 -2.79 11.00
CA SER A 35 0.51 -2.12 11.87
C SER A 35 1.22 -1.18 12.85
N LYS A 36 0.43 -0.40 13.60
CA LYS A 36 0.94 0.44 14.70
C LYS A 36 1.74 -0.36 15.73
N ASP A 37 1.39 -1.63 15.93
CA ASP A 37 2.02 -2.56 16.84
C ASP A 37 3.26 -3.27 16.25
N ASN A 38 3.79 -2.76 15.12
CA ASN A 38 4.94 -3.33 14.40
C ASN A 38 4.71 -4.74 13.81
N ARG A 39 3.46 -5.16 13.65
CA ARG A 39 3.14 -6.46 13.03
C ARG A 39 3.06 -6.34 11.52
N PRO A 40 3.65 -7.24 10.72
CA PRO A 40 3.57 -7.20 9.26
C PRO A 40 2.13 -7.33 8.76
N LEU A 41 1.79 -6.52 7.76
CA LEU A 41 0.49 -6.51 7.11
C LEU A 41 0.61 -7.00 5.68
N ALA A 42 -0.39 -7.73 5.23
CA ALA A 42 -0.55 -8.14 3.85
C ALA A 42 -1.91 -7.65 3.34
N PHE A 43 -1.90 -7.09 2.13
CA PHE A 43 -3.07 -6.48 1.52
C PHE A 43 -3.48 -7.23 0.26
N TYR A 44 -4.78 -7.45 0.12
CA TYR A 44 -5.38 -8.23 -0.95
C TYR A 44 -6.66 -7.58 -1.43
N ASN A 45 -7.08 -7.91 -2.66
CA ASN A 45 -8.45 -7.67 -3.06
C ASN A 45 -9.33 -8.74 -2.42
N GLU A 46 -10.44 -8.35 -1.81
CA GLU A 46 -11.38 -9.29 -1.20
C GLU A 46 -12.06 -10.16 -2.27
N SER A 47 -12.30 -9.62 -3.46
CA SER A 47 -12.94 -10.33 -4.57
C SER A 47 -12.48 -9.82 -5.94
N LEU A 48 -12.80 -10.59 -6.99
CA LEU A 48 -12.56 -10.21 -8.40
C LEU A 48 -13.35 -8.95 -8.81
N SER A 49 -14.47 -8.68 -8.13
CA SER A 49 -15.31 -7.50 -8.36
C SER A 49 -14.88 -6.26 -7.57
N GLY A 50 -13.79 -6.35 -6.80
CA GLY A 50 -13.35 -5.31 -5.87
C GLY A 50 -13.42 -5.79 -4.41
N GLY A 51 -13.26 -4.85 -3.50
CA GLY A 51 -13.09 -5.05 -2.07
C GLY A 51 -11.62 -4.96 -1.66
N TYR A 52 -11.34 -4.27 -0.56
CA TYR A 52 -10.04 -4.21 0.09
C TYR A 52 -10.04 -5.08 1.34
N LEU A 53 -9.08 -5.99 1.43
CA LEU A 53 -8.82 -6.80 2.61
C LEU A 53 -7.38 -6.56 3.08
N ALA A 54 -7.23 -6.31 4.38
CA ALA A 54 -5.95 -6.36 5.04
C ALA A 54 -5.96 -7.46 6.10
N GLN A 55 -4.83 -8.11 6.28
CA GLN A 55 -4.62 -9.12 7.31
C GLN A 55 -3.19 -9.05 7.85
N TYR A 56 -3.00 -9.55 9.07
CA TYR A 56 -1.66 -9.74 9.61
C TYR A 56 -0.98 -10.89 8.87
N ALA A 57 0.23 -10.64 8.37
CA ALA A 57 0.99 -11.64 7.63
C ALA A 57 1.47 -12.80 8.53
N ASP A 58 1.55 -12.59 9.85
CA ASP A 58 2.04 -13.61 10.78
C ASP A 58 1.02 -14.73 11.03
N ASP A 59 -0.24 -14.39 11.26
CA ASP A 59 -1.28 -15.34 11.69
C ASP A 59 -2.53 -15.33 10.79
N GLY A 60 -2.64 -14.37 9.87
CA GLY A 60 -3.77 -14.26 8.95
C GLY A 60 -5.03 -13.61 9.54
N THR A 61 -5.02 -13.15 10.80
CA THR A 61 -6.16 -12.39 11.34
C THR A 61 -6.44 -11.12 10.55
N LYS A 62 -7.73 -10.82 10.36
CA LYS A 62 -8.18 -9.62 9.65
C LYS A 62 -7.71 -8.36 10.36
N TYR A 63 -7.17 -7.43 9.57
CA TYR A 63 -6.79 -6.10 10.01
C TYR A 63 -7.85 -5.10 9.54
N ASN A 64 -8.70 -4.66 10.46
CA ASN A 64 -9.84 -3.79 10.15
C ASN A 64 -9.46 -2.29 10.01
N SER A 65 -8.19 -1.98 9.75
CA SER A 65 -7.73 -0.61 9.54
C SER A 65 -7.02 -0.46 8.19
N HIS A 66 -7.09 0.74 7.66
CA HIS A 66 -6.37 1.16 6.45
C HIS A 66 -5.00 1.75 6.78
N GLU A 67 -4.77 2.09 8.05
CA GLU A 67 -3.52 2.71 8.48
C GLU A 67 -2.41 1.68 8.60
N CYS A 68 -1.26 2.00 8.03
CA CYS A 68 -0.05 1.20 8.13
C CYS A 68 1.18 2.10 8.30
N TYR A 69 2.30 1.49 8.63
CA TYR A 69 3.56 2.17 8.88
C TYR A 69 4.66 1.47 8.08
N ILE A 70 5.44 2.25 7.33
CA ILE A 70 6.57 1.74 6.56
C ILE A 70 7.79 2.55 6.99
N ASP A 71 8.81 1.87 7.55
CA ASP A 71 10.01 2.53 8.08
C ASP A 71 9.69 3.69 9.06
N GLY A 72 8.61 3.55 9.84
CA GLY A 72 8.12 4.58 10.79
C GLY A 72 7.24 5.67 10.17
N ILE A 73 7.09 5.71 8.85
CA ILE A 73 6.27 6.68 8.13
C ILE A 73 4.83 6.18 8.06
N ARG A 74 3.90 7.02 8.51
CA ARG A 74 2.46 6.69 8.46
C ARG A 74 1.95 6.70 7.02
N CYS A 75 1.31 5.62 6.64
CA CYS A 75 0.77 5.36 5.32
C CYS A 75 -0.69 4.88 5.43
N ARG A 76 -1.42 4.95 4.32
CA ARG A 76 -2.76 4.42 4.17
C ARG A 76 -2.82 3.45 3.00
N ALA A 77 -3.34 2.25 3.24
CA ALA A 77 -3.62 1.23 2.26
C ALA A 77 -5.13 1.19 1.96
N ASP A 78 -5.50 1.24 0.68
CA ASP A 78 -6.89 1.35 0.25
C ASP A 78 -7.10 0.69 -1.11
N GLU A 79 -8.35 0.50 -1.50
CA GLU A 79 -8.69 -0.05 -2.80
C GLU A 79 -8.35 0.94 -3.92
N ALA A 80 -7.68 0.46 -4.97
CA ALA A 80 -7.44 1.24 -6.16
C ALA A 80 -8.69 1.27 -7.06
N HIS A 81 -8.90 2.38 -7.77
CA HIS A 81 -10.12 2.65 -8.54
C HIS A 81 -10.38 1.68 -9.71
N LEU A 82 -9.37 0.91 -10.13
CA LEU A 82 -9.48 -0.12 -11.19
C LEU A 82 -9.14 -1.52 -10.64
N GLY A 83 -9.35 -1.72 -9.34
CA GLY A 83 -8.93 -2.93 -8.63
C GLY A 83 -7.45 -2.93 -8.26
N GLY A 84 -7.10 -3.73 -7.27
CA GLY A 84 -5.78 -3.73 -6.64
C GLY A 84 -5.76 -2.90 -5.36
N VAL A 85 -4.65 -3.00 -4.63
CA VAL A 85 -4.40 -2.21 -3.43
C VAL A 85 -3.39 -1.12 -3.74
N VAL A 86 -3.70 0.10 -3.33
CA VAL A 86 -2.76 1.22 -3.35
C VAL A 86 -2.36 1.59 -1.93
N VAL A 87 -1.06 1.77 -1.70
CA VAL A 87 -0.52 2.28 -0.44
C VAL A 87 0.08 3.66 -0.69
N GLN A 88 -0.31 4.65 0.12
CA GLN A 88 0.08 6.04 -0.03
C GLN A 88 0.55 6.64 1.28
N VAL A 89 1.54 7.53 1.23
CA VAL A 89 1.95 8.32 2.39
C VAL A 89 0.88 9.38 2.69
N ILE A 90 0.53 9.55 3.96
CA ILE A 90 -0.44 10.56 4.42
C ILE A 90 0.23 11.81 4.97
#